data_AF-A0A814A7X4-F1
#
_entry.id   AF-A0A814A7X4-F1
#
_cell.length_a   1.000
_cell.length_b   1.000
_cell.length_c   1.000
_cell.angle_alpha   90.00
_cell.angle_beta   90.00
_cell.angle_gamma   90.00
#
_symmetry.space_group_name_H-M   'P 1'
#
loop_
_entity.id
_entity.type
_entity.pdbx_description
1 polymer ?
#
loop_
_entity_poly.entity_id
_entity_poly.type
_entity_poly.pdbx_seq_one_letter_code
_entity_poly.pdbx_strand_id
1 'polypeptide(L)' 'MTDEFNRYYIKIRVILGINSKTIFDELTEALGPDAPSYSMVKNWAKRFREGREDVSDDPRSGRPISVLTVENIECVRQD' A
#
# COMPACT_ATOMS: atom_id res chain seq x y z
N MET A 1 -8.61 -8.70 6.67
CA MET A 1 -7.95 -7.44 7.08
C MET A 1 -7.15 -6.93 5.89
N THR A 2 -7.19 -5.65 5.55
CA THR A 2 -6.68 -5.16 4.24
C THR A 2 -5.18 -4.88 4.25
N ASP A 3 -4.54 -4.94 3.08
CA ASP A 3 -3.14 -4.54 2.87
C ASP A 3 -2.83 -3.12 3.35
N GLU A 4 -3.82 -2.23 3.28
CA GLU A 4 -3.71 -0.85 3.74
C GLU A 4 -3.52 -0.74 5.27
N PHE A 5 -4.23 -1.57 6.04
CA PHE A 5 -4.07 -1.61 7.51
C PHE A 5 -2.63 -1.97 7.89
N ASN A 6 -2.06 -2.98 7.23
CA ASN A 6 -0.69 -3.41 7.46
C ASN A 6 0.30 -2.26 7.17
N ARG A 7 0.10 -1.51 6.08
CA ARG A 7 0.96 -0.37 5.71
C ARG A 7 0.85 0.78 6.70
N TYR A 8 -0.35 1.08 7.19
CA TYR A 8 -0.57 2.11 8.20
C TYR A 8 0.13 1.74 9.52
N TYR A 9 0.00 0.48 9.93
CA TYR A 9 0.71 -0.04 11.10
C TYR A 9 2.23 0.09 10.95
N ILE A 10 2.78 -0.36 9.81
CA ILE A 10 4.21 -0.22 9.51
C ILE A 10 4.64 1.26 9.56
N LYS A 11 3.85 2.17 8.99
CA LYS A 11 4.13 3.61 8.99
C LYS A 11 4.27 4.16 10.40
N ILE A 12 3.27 3.91 11.26
CA ILE A 12 3.30 4.38 12.65
C ILE A 12 4.52 3.82 13.38
N ARG A 13 4.79 2.51 13.25
CA ARG A 13 5.92 1.88 13.94
C ARG A 13 7.27 2.41 13.47
N VAL A 14 7.41 2.75 12.19
CA VAL A 14 8.62 3.39 11.66
C VAL A 14 8.79 4.80 12.21
N ILE A 15 7.72 5.59 12.30
CA ILE A 15 7.75 6.93 12.94
C ILE A 15 8.20 6.82 14.40
N LEU A 16 7.80 5.76 15.10
CA LEU A 16 8.23 5.45 16.46
C LEU A 16 9.67 4.88 16.55
N GLY A 17 10.39 4.75 15.43
CA GLY A 17 11.77 4.27 15.40
C GLY A 17 11.92 2.75 15.51
N ILE A 18 10.82 1.99 15.40
CA ILE A 18 10.85 0.53 15.49
C ILE A 18 11.45 -0.07 14.20
N ASN A 19 12.31 -1.07 14.37
CA ASN A 19 12.96 -1.74 13.24
C ASN A 19 12.00 -2.71 12.52
N SER A 20 12.29 -3.02 11.26
CA SER A 20 11.42 -3.86 10.42
C SER A 20 11.24 -5.30 10.93
N LYS A 21 12.21 -5.84 11.68
CA LYS A 21 12.10 -7.21 12.23
C LYS A 21 11.05 -7.24 13.33
N THR A 22 11.13 -6.31 14.29
CA THR A 22 10.13 -6.20 15.37
C THR A 22 8.73 -5.95 14.82
N ILE A 23 8.58 -5.09 13.80
CA ILE A 23 7.28 -4.86 13.15
C ILE A 23 6.72 -6.14 12.52
N PHE A 24 7.57 -6.95 11.88
CA PHE A 24 7.17 -8.21 11.28
C PHE A 24 6.79 -9.24 12.34
N ASP A 25 7.55 -9.34 13.43
CA ASP A 25 7.24 -10.25 14.53
C ASP A 25 5.88 -9.91 15.16
N GLU A 26 5.61 -8.61 15.43
CA GLU A 26 4.31 -8.14 15.94
C GLU A 26 3.14 -8.43 14.98
N LEU A 27 3.33 -8.21 13.67
CA LEU A 27 2.30 -8.50 12.67
C LEU A 27 2.06 -10.00 12.52
N THR A 28 3.11 -10.82 12.64
CA THR A 28 3.02 -12.29 12.59
C THR A 28 2.31 -12.83 13.82
N GLU A 29 2.59 -12.27 15.00
CA GLU A 29 1.89 -12.63 16.25
C GLU A 29 0.40 -12.27 16.18
N ALA A 30 0.06 -11.09 15.65
CA ALA A 30 -1.32 -10.62 15.60
C ALA A 30 -2.16 -11.27 14.49
N LEU A 31 -1.58 -11.54 13.32
CA LEU A 31 -2.31 -11.98 12.11
C LEU A 31 -2.03 -13.42 11.70
N GLY A 32 -0.98 -14.04 12.25
CA GLY A 32 -0.60 -15.41 11.94
C GLY A 32 -0.43 -15.64 10.43
N PRO A 33 -1.16 -16.59 9.82
CA PRO A 33 -1.07 -16.86 8.38
C PRO A 33 -1.42 -15.68 7.47
N ASP A 34 -2.24 -14.73 7.95
CA ASP A 34 -2.66 -13.56 7.19
C ASP A 34 -1.65 -12.39 7.29
N ALA A 35 -0.53 -12.59 7.99
CA ALA A 35 0.49 -11.58 8.15
C ALA A 35 1.20 -11.26 6.81
N PRO A 36 1.57 -9.99 6.57
CA PRO A 36 2.35 -9.63 5.41
C PRO A 36 3.74 -10.26 5.47
N SER A 37 4.30 -10.58 4.31
CA SER A 37 5.66 -11.11 4.24
C SER A 37 6.69 -10.12 4.80
N TYR A 38 7.79 -10.65 5.34
CA TYR A 38 8.89 -9.82 5.84
C TYR A 38 9.43 -8.85 4.77
N SER A 39 9.51 -9.28 3.51
CA SER A 39 9.93 -8.45 2.38
C SER A 39 9.01 -7.25 2.17
N MET A 40 7.69 -7.43 2.29
CA MET A 40 6.70 -6.35 2.22
C MET A 40 6.94 -5.33 3.34
N VAL A 41 7.08 -5.81 4.59
CA VAL A 41 7.35 -4.97 5.77
C VAL A 41 8.63 -4.16 5.58
N LYS A 42 9.72 -4.79 5.11
CA LYS A 42 11.00 -4.12 4.87
C LYS A 42 10.91 -3.06 3.78
N ASN A 43 10.23 -3.35 2.68
CA ASN A 43 10.06 -2.42 1.56
C ASN A 43 9.26 -1.18 1.98
N TRP A 44 8.12 -1.36 2.65
CA TRP A 44 7.33 -0.24 3.16
C TRP A 44 8.07 0.55 4.23
N ALA A 45 8.74 -0.13 5.15
CA ALA A 45 9.51 0.56 6.18
C ALA A 45 10.65 1.38 5.59
N LYS A 46 11.29 0.92 4.51
CA LYS A 46 12.27 1.72 3.76
C LYS A 46 11.62 2.96 3.15
N ARG A 47 10.50 2.81 2.44
CA ARG A 47 9.76 3.93 1.82
C ARG A 47 9.36 5.00 2.83
N PHE A 48 8.87 4.60 4.01
CA PHE A 48 8.49 5.55 5.07
C PHE A 48 9.69 6.26 5.69
N ARG A 49 10.83 5.58 5.87
CA ARG A 49 12.08 6.24 6.30
C ARG A 49 12.60 7.24 5.28
N GLU A 50 12.36 6.99 3.99
CA GLU A 50 12.70 7.90 2.89
C GLU A 50 11.73 9.08 2.75
N GLY A 51 10.75 9.22 3.66
CA GLY A 51 9.85 10.37 3.71
C GLY A 51 8.54 10.22 2.94
N ARG A 52 8.18 9.01 2.50
CA ARG A 52 6.85 8.77 1.90
C ARG A 52 5.74 8.97 2.93
N GLU A 53 4.76 9.80 2.62
CA GLU A 53 3.60 10.02 3.49
C GLU A 53 2.40 9.13 3.14
N ASP A 54 2.26 8.73 1.88
CA ASP A 54 1.11 7.93 1.42
C ASP A 54 1.30 6.42 1.66
N VAL A 55 0.23 5.77 2.11
CA VAL A 55 0.12 4.32 2.33
C VAL A 55 -0.46 3.59 1.11
N SER A 56 -1.02 4.32 0.15
CA SER A 56 -1.52 3.81 -1.12
C SER A 56 -0.38 3.28 -1.97
N ASP A 57 -0.66 2.26 -2.79
CA ASP A 57 0.31 1.81 -3.79
C ASP A 57 0.62 2.92 -4.79
N ASP A 58 1.83 2.90 -5.33
CA ASP A 58 2.17 3.74 -6.48
C ASP A 58 1.22 3.44 -7.64
N PRO A 59 0.89 4.44 -8.49
CA PRO A 59 0.13 4.20 -9.70
C PRO A 59 0.74 3.02 -10.45
N ARG A 60 -0.01 1.92 -10.58
CA ARG A 60 0.47 0.77 -11.35
C ARG A 60 0.58 1.22 -12.79
N SER A 61 1.79 1.25 -13.34
CA SER A 61 2.01 1.46 -14.76
C SER A 61 1.40 0.28 -15.52
N GLY A 62 0.16 0.50 -15.95
CA GLY A 62 -0.72 -0.41 -16.68
C GLY A 62 -1.87 0.44 -17.22
N ARG A 63 -2.54 -0.05 -18.28
CA ARG A 63 -3.53 0.64 -19.13
C ARG A 63 -4.05 1.96 -18.53
N PRO A 64 -3.91 3.11 -19.22
CA PRO A 64 -4.49 4.35 -18.73
C PRO A 64 -5.94 4.05 -18.34
N ILE A 65 -6.28 4.32 -17.07
CA ILE A 65 -7.67 4.46 -16.69
C ILE A 65 -8.11 5.70 -17.44
N SER A 66 -8.51 5.51 -18.70
CA SER A 66 -9.15 6.53 -19.51
C SER A 66 -10.45 6.86 -18.81
N VAL A 67 -10.34 7.76 -17.84
CA VAL A 67 -11.03 9.03 -17.89
C VAL A 67 -12.41 8.84 -18.51
N LEU A 68 -13.38 8.58 -17.63
CA LEU A 68 -14.78 8.94 -17.85
C LEU A 68 -14.86 10.47 -17.92
N THR A 69 -14.24 11.09 -18.93
CA THR A 69 -14.69 12.41 -19.36
C THR A 69 -15.94 12.20 -20.18
N VAL A 70 -16.85 13.16 -20.06
CA VAL A 70 -18.16 13.18 -20.74
C VAL A 70 -18.00 12.93 -22.24
N GLU A 71 -16.85 13.28 -22.84
CA GLU A 71 -16.52 13.03 -24.25
C GLU A 71 -16.59 11.54 -24.67
N ASN A 72 -16.20 10.60 -23.81
CA ASN A 72 -16.18 9.17 -24.20
C ASN A 72 -17.55 8.49 -24.06
N ILE A 73 -18.51 9.09 -23.35
CA ILE A 73 -19.86 8.54 -23.17
C ILE A 73 -20.72 8.80 -24.42
N GLU A 74 -20.48 9.91 -25.13
CA GLU A 74 -21.25 10.26 -26.32
C GLU A 74 -20.94 9.38 -27.54
N CYS A 75 -19.70 8.89 -27.70
CA CYS A 75 -19.34 8.00 -28.81
C CYS A 75 -20.02 6.62 -28.75
N VAL A 76 -20.41 6.12 -27.57
CA VAL A 76 -21.04 4.79 -27.43
C VAL A 76 -22.56 4.86 -27.66
N ARG A 77 -23.17 6.05 -27.65
CA ARG A 77 -24.61 6.23 -27.87
C ARG A 77 -24.99 6.48 -29.34
N GLN A 78 -24.02 6.50 -30.25
CA GLN A 78 -24.24 6.78 -31.67
C GLN A 78 -24.09 5.54 -32.60
N ASP A 79 -23.89 4.34 -32.05
CA ASP A 79 -23.96 3.07 -32.81
C ASP A 79 -25.32 2.37 -32.65
#